data_AF-A0A7L4JYH5-F1
#
_entry.id   AF-A0A7L4JYH5-F1
#
_cell.length_a   1.000
_cell.length_b   1.000
_cell.length_c   1.000
_cell.angle_alpha   90.00
_cell.angle_beta   90.00
_cell.angle_gamma   90.00
#
_symmetry.space_group_name_H-M   'P 1'
#
loop_
_entity.id
_entity.type
_entity.pdbx_description
1 polymer ?
#
loop_
_entity_poly.entity_id
_entity_poly.type
_entity_poly.pdbx_seq_one_letter_code
_entity_poly.pdbx_strand_id
1 'polypeptide(L)'
;FEWCLANSLALQAALMNYTGQIEYHLPSHPLCKLGSQIRTGQKQLSQKEPVADPTVYTDGSGKAAVVWYDDHQWQHIVEQQEGSPQIVELCAVTLAFQRFTRAVNIVTDSAYVAGLVQRLDKALLGKVSNALLFGVFQSLWLTIQKRSQPYYVLHIKSHTTLPGFLAAGNAQADQLVSAAAMGPVPNMMQQAIESHRFLHQGFHALKPQFHLTTTEAQSIVAACPDCQGEHVPAYYG
;
A
#
# COMPACT_ATOMS: atom_id res chain seq x y z
N PHE A 1 -4.46 -25.41 -1.47
CA PHE A 1 -5.83 -25.72 -1.05
C PHE A 1 -6.13 -25.14 0.33
N GLU A 2 -5.39 -25.51 1.39
CA GLU A 2 -5.65 -25.04 2.76
C GLU A 2 -5.65 -23.51 2.93
N TRP A 3 -4.73 -22.79 2.28
CA TRP A 3 -4.74 -21.32 2.32
C TRP A 3 -6.03 -20.73 1.72
N CYS A 4 -6.49 -21.25 0.58
CA CYS A 4 -7.74 -20.82 -0.04
C CYS A 4 -8.93 -21.16 0.86
N LEU A 5 -8.90 -22.33 1.51
CA LEU A 5 -9.93 -22.74 2.46
C LEU A 5 -9.97 -21.79 3.66
N ALA A 6 -8.82 -21.38 4.20
CA ALA A 6 -8.77 -20.47 5.35
C ALA A 6 -9.17 -19.02 5.01
N ASN A 7 -9.02 -18.58 3.74
CA ASN A 7 -9.18 -17.18 3.34
C ASN A 7 -10.37 -16.89 2.40
N SER A 8 -11.12 -17.90 1.98
CA SER A 8 -12.29 -17.74 1.10
C SER A 8 -13.56 -18.21 1.78
N LEU A 9 -14.43 -17.26 2.15
CA LEU A 9 -15.73 -17.55 2.75
C LEU A 9 -16.62 -18.38 1.81
N ALA A 10 -16.55 -18.12 0.50
CA ALA A 10 -17.31 -18.86 -0.49
C ALA A 10 -16.89 -20.34 -0.55
N LEU A 11 -15.58 -20.62 -0.43
CA LEU A 11 -15.06 -21.98 -0.42
C LEU A 11 -15.41 -22.71 0.88
N GLN A 12 -15.33 -22.01 2.02
CA GLN A 12 -15.77 -22.55 3.31
C GLN A 12 -17.26 -22.90 3.29
N ALA A 13 -18.10 -22.00 2.79
CA ALA A 13 -19.54 -22.20 2.69
C ALA A 13 -19.90 -23.39 1.78
N ALA A 14 -19.24 -23.51 0.63
CA ALA A 14 -19.45 -24.62 -0.30
C ALA A 14 -19.06 -25.99 0.28
N LEU A 15 -18.12 -26.02 1.24
CA LEU A 15 -17.57 -27.24 1.82
C LEU A 15 -18.08 -27.54 3.25
N MET A 16 -18.94 -26.69 3.82
CA MET A 16 -19.38 -26.80 5.24
C MET A 16 -19.93 -28.18 5.64
N ASN A 17 -20.57 -28.90 4.72
CA ASN A 17 -21.17 -30.22 4.97
C ASN A 17 -20.50 -31.37 4.20
N TYR A 18 -19.33 -31.13 3.61
CA TYR A 18 -18.60 -32.15 2.87
C TYR A 18 -17.81 -33.03 3.84
N THR A 19 -18.13 -34.33 3.88
CA THR A 19 -17.48 -35.31 4.77
C THR A 19 -16.47 -36.22 4.07
N GLY A 20 -16.25 -36.02 2.77
CA GLY A 20 -15.27 -36.79 2.00
C GLY A 20 -13.84 -36.27 2.15
N GLN A 21 -12.88 -36.97 1.55
CA GLN A 21 -11.55 -36.43 1.34
C GLN A 21 -11.53 -35.55 0.09
N ILE A 22 -10.79 -34.44 0.17
CA ILE A 22 -10.52 -33.58 -0.98
C ILE A 22 -9.07 -33.84 -1.38
N GLU A 23 -8.91 -34.57 -2.47
CA GLU A 23 -7.61 -34.74 -3.12
C GLU A 23 -7.51 -33.76 -4.28
N TYR A 24 -6.34 -33.13 -4.43
CA TYR A 24 -6.03 -32.36 -5.62
C TYR A 24 -5.00 -33.15 -6.44
N HIS A 25 -5.29 -33.37 -7.72
CA HIS A 25 -4.35 -33.99 -8.63
C HIS A 25 -3.68 -32.88 -9.47
N LEU A 26 -2.36 -32.79 -9.37
CA LEU A 26 -1.58 -31.98 -10.29
C LEU A 26 -1.56 -32.65 -11.67
N PRO A 27 -1.66 -31.89 -12.76
CA PRO A 27 -1.45 -32.42 -14.10
C PRO A 27 -0.10 -33.14 -14.18
N SER A 28 -0.02 -34.23 -14.94
CA SER A 28 1.19 -35.07 -15.12
C SER A 28 2.31 -34.39 -15.94
N HIS A 29 2.38 -33.06 -15.94
CA HIS A 29 3.34 -32.28 -16.69
C HIS A 29 4.68 -32.16 -15.94
N PRO A 30 5.85 -32.25 -16.61
CA PRO A 30 7.16 -32.12 -15.97
C PRO A 30 7.33 -30.84 -15.13
N LEU A 31 6.73 -29.72 -15.56
CA LEU A 31 6.73 -28.46 -14.80
C LEU A 31 5.91 -28.54 -13.49
N CYS A 32 4.85 -29.34 -13.45
CA CYS A 32 4.05 -29.54 -12.24
C CYS A 32 4.76 -30.44 -11.23
N LYS A 33 5.54 -31.43 -11.71
CA LYS A 33 6.43 -32.24 -10.87
C LYS A 33 7.55 -31.38 -10.25
N LEU A 34 8.12 -30.46 -11.03
CA LEU A 34 9.07 -29.46 -10.51
C LEU A 34 8.39 -28.53 -9.50
N GLY A 35 7.17 -28.08 -9.78
CA GLY A 35 6.36 -27.25 -8.87
C GLY A 35 6.07 -27.92 -7.51
N SER A 36 5.92 -29.25 -7.47
CA SER A 36 5.74 -30.00 -6.20
C SER A 36 6.98 -30.04 -5.31
N GLN A 37 8.17 -29.81 -5.88
CA GLN A 37 9.44 -29.71 -5.15
C GLN A 37 9.75 -28.27 -4.71
N ILE A 38 9.08 -27.28 -5.31
CA ILE A 38 9.14 -25.88 -4.91
C ILE A 38 8.14 -25.71 -3.76
N ARG A 39 8.62 -25.36 -2.56
CA ARG A 39 7.73 -24.96 -1.45
C ARG A 39 7.04 -23.65 -1.82
N THR A 40 5.90 -23.74 -2.51
CA THR A 40 5.04 -22.61 -2.86
C THR A 40 4.13 -22.25 -1.67
N GLY A 41 4.74 -21.90 -0.55
CA GLY A 41 4.04 -21.11 0.46
C GLY A 41 4.21 -19.64 0.08
N GLN A 42 3.17 -18.97 -0.41
CA GLN A 42 3.18 -17.51 -0.45
C GLN A 42 3.27 -17.06 1.02
N LYS A 43 4.47 -16.64 1.44
CA LYS A 43 4.68 -16.14 2.79
C LYS A 43 3.93 -14.82 2.86
N GLN A 44 2.73 -14.85 3.43
CA GLN A 44 1.94 -13.64 3.62
C GLN A 44 2.64 -12.77 4.67
N LEU A 45 3.55 -11.91 4.20
CA LEU A 45 4.38 -11.06 5.04
C LEU A 45 3.58 -9.87 5.57
N SER A 46 2.63 -9.34 4.79
CA SER A 46 1.69 -8.33 5.26
C SER A 46 0.74 -8.92 6.30
N GLN A 47 0.81 -8.42 7.53
CA GLN A 47 -0.03 -8.83 8.66
C GLN A 47 -1.28 -7.96 8.75
N LYS A 48 -2.35 -8.52 9.33
CA LYS A 48 -3.58 -7.77 9.64
C LYS A 48 -3.52 -7.06 10.99
N GLU A 49 -2.60 -7.46 11.86
CA GLU A 49 -2.40 -6.94 13.20
C GLU A 49 -0.93 -6.53 13.39
N PRO A 50 -0.64 -5.62 14.34
CA PRO A 50 0.72 -5.21 14.65
C PRO A 50 1.64 -6.39 14.99
N VAL A 51 2.89 -6.30 14.54
CA VAL A 51 3.96 -7.25 14.90
C VAL A 51 4.67 -6.79 16.19
N ALA A 52 5.34 -7.72 16.90
CA ALA A 52 6.02 -7.44 18.17
C ALA A 52 7.32 -6.59 18.06
N ASP A 53 7.56 -6.00 16.91
CA ASP A 53 8.80 -5.35 16.49
C ASP A 53 8.58 -3.82 16.35
N PRO A 54 9.59 -2.99 16.00
CA PRO A 54 9.49 -1.54 16.18
C PRO A 54 8.39 -0.91 15.33
N THR A 55 7.82 0.17 15.88
CA THR A 55 6.90 1.06 15.16
C THR A 55 7.69 2.21 14.58
N VAL A 56 7.59 2.37 13.26
CA VAL A 56 8.28 3.40 12.48
C VAL A 56 7.23 4.28 11.82
N TYR A 57 7.48 5.58 11.81
CA TYR A 57 6.62 6.63 11.28
C TYR A 57 7.26 7.17 10.01
N THR A 58 6.45 7.38 8.98
CA THR A 58 6.93 7.87 7.68
C THR A 58 6.08 9.04 7.22
N ASP A 59 6.74 10.05 6.68
CA ASP A 59 6.10 11.25 6.09
C ASP A 59 6.94 11.79 4.93
N GLY A 60 6.32 12.53 4.02
CA GLY A 60 6.90 12.96 2.76
C GLY A 60 6.43 14.33 2.26
N SER A 61 7.30 15.34 2.34
CA SER A 61 7.07 16.66 1.71
C SER A 61 8.37 17.27 1.19
N GLY A 62 8.74 16.98 -0.06
CA GLY A 62 10.05 17.33 -0.66
C GLY A 62 11.25 16.63 0.00
N LYS A 63 11.04 16.03 1.17
CA LYS A 63 11.93 15.14 1.88
C LYS A 63 11.14 13.93 2.33
N ALA A 64 11.73 12.75 2.18
CA ALA A 64 11.22 11.54 2.77
C ALA A 64 11.82 11.38 4.16
N ALA A 65 10.98 11.28 5.19
CA ALA A 65 11.41 11.07 6.57
C ALA A 65 10.95 9.72 7.10
N VAL A 66 11.82 9.06 7.86
CA VAL A 66 11.51 7.85 8.62
C VAL A 66 11.94 8.10 10.06
N VAL A 67 11.02 7.92 11.01
CA VAL A 67 11.24 8.16 12.43
C VAL A 67 10.89 6.91 13.23
N TRP A 68 11.65 6.60 14.27
CA TRP A 68 11.33 5.52 15.19
C TRP A 68 11.85 5.83 16.59
N TYR A 69 11.32 5.14 17.59
CA TYR A 69 11.78 5.29 18.96
C TYR A 69 12.66 4.10 19.33
N ASP A 70 13.87 4.36 19.79
CA ASP A 70 14.84 3.36 20.22
C ASP A 70 15.76 3.96 21.30
N ASP A 71 16.19 3.12 22.25
CA ASP A 71 17.05 3.54 23.37
C ASP A 71 16.58 4.84 24.08
N HIS A 72 15.29 4.90 24.40
CA HIS A 72 14.64 6.04 25.04
C HIS A 72 14.71 7.38 24.27
N GLN A 73 15.03 7.36 22.98
CA GLN A 73 15.14 8.56 22.14
C GLN A 73 14.51 8.38 20.76
N TRP A 74 14.13 9.50 20.14
CA TRP A 74 13.67 9.52 18.74
C TRP A 74 14.86 9.47 17.80
N GLN A 75 14.84 8.50 16.90
CA GLN A 75 15.80 8.30 15.84
C GLN A 75 15.15 8.64 14.50
N HIS A 76 15.93 9.09 13.52
CA HIS A 76 15.40 9.44 12.21
C HIS A 76 16.38 9.25 11.05
N ILE A 77 15.83 9.14 9.85
CA ILE A 77 16.54 9.25 8.57
C ILE A 77 15.72 10.21 7.71
N VAL A 78 16.40 11.13 7.02
CA VAL A 78 15.77 12.07 6.09
C VAL A 78 16.55 12.09 4.80
N GLU A 79 15.84 11.95 3.67
CA GLU A 79 16.41 12.04 2.33
C GLU A 79 15.67 13.08 1.50
N GLN A 80 16.41 13.89 0.74
CA GLN A 80 15.81 14.83 -0.23
C GLN A 80 15.20 14.04 -1.39
N GLN A 81 13.99 14.42 -1.79
CA GLN A 81 13.27 13.71 -2.84
C GLN A 81 12.60 14.71 -3.79
N GLU A 82 12.61 14.38 -5.07
CA GLU A 82 11.89 15.13 -6.10
C GLU A 82 10.60 14.40 -6.46
N GLY A 83 9.59 15.17 -6.90
CA GLY A 83 8.32 14.63 -7.38
C GLY A 83 7.12 15.15 -6.61
N SER A 84 5.95 14.57 -6.89
CA SER A 84 4.72 14.90 -6.16
C SER A 84 4.82 14.41 -4.71
N PRO A 85 4.01 14.96 -3.79
CA PRO A 85 3.97 14.50 -2.40
C PRO A 85 3.76 12.98 -2.29
N GLN A 86 2.92 12.38 -3.13
CA GLN A 86 2.74 10.90 -3.15
C GLN A 86 4.02 10.13 -3.48
N ILE A 87 4.86 10.65 -4.39
CA ILE A 87 6.16 10.03 -4.71
C ILE A 87 7.07 10.11 -3.50
N VAL A 88 7.10 11.26 -2.81
CA VAL A 88 7.92 11.45 -1.61
C VAL A 88 7.45 10.55 -0.47
N GLU A 89 6.14 10.41 -0.26
CA GLU A 89 5.55 9.46 0.70
C GLU A 89 5.93 8.00 0.38
N LEU A 90 5.88 7.62 -0.89
CA LEU A 90 6.33 6.29 -1.33
C LEU A 90 7.83 6.09 -1.10
N CYS A 91 8.64 7.12 -1.34
CA CYS A 91 10.07 7.09 -1.01
C CYS A 91 10.29 6.90 0.49
N ALA A 92 9.54 7.58 1.36
CA ALA A 92 9.64 7.43 2.81
C ALA A 92 9.34 6.00 3.27
N VAL A 93 8.28 5.38 2.75
CA VAL A 93 7.98 3.98 3.07
C VAL A 93 8.99 3.01 2.45
N THR A 94 9.49 3.29 1.25
CA THR A 94 10.56 2.50 0.64
C THR A 94 11.83 2.52 1.49
N LEU A 95 12.22 3.71 1.96
CA LEU A 95 13.35 3.92 2.85
C LEU A 95 13.17 3.18 4.18
N ALA A 96 11.96 3.21 4.76
CA ALA A 96 11.64 2.44 5.96
C ALA A 96 11.84 0.94 5.73
N PHE A 97 11.34 0.38 4.63
CA PHE A 97 11.52 -1.04 4.33
C PHE A 97 12.97 -1.42 4.05
N GLN A 98 13.75 -0.55 3.42
CA GLN A 98 15.19 -0.76 3.21
C GLN A 98 15.97 -0.76 4.52
N ARG A 99 15.62 0.15 5.44
CA ARG A 99 16.27 0.30 6.74
C ARG A 99 15.93 -0.83 7.72
N PHE A 100 14.69 -1.32 7.70
CA PHE A 100 14.17 -2.29 8.65
C PHE A 100 13.96 -3.66 8.00
N THR A 101 15.02 -4.46 7.93
CA THR A 101 14.96 -5.83 7.38
C THR A 101 14.29 -6.85 8.30
N ARG A 102 14.20 -6.54 9.61
CA ARG A 102 13.43 -7.30 10.61
C ARG A 102 11.92 -7.05 10.48
N ALA A 103 11.09 -7.69 11.32
CA ALA A 103 9.67 -7.36 11.29
C ALA A 103 9.47 -5.90 11.70
N VAL A 104 8.41 -5.25 11.21
CA VAL A 104 8.23 -3.81 11.41
C VAL A 104 6.76 -3.42 11.32
N ASN A 105 6.35 -2.46 12.14
CA ASN A 105 5.08 -1.75 12.01
C ASN A 105 5.34 -0.40 11.35
N ILE A 106 4.78 -0.14 10.17
CA ILE A 106 4.90 1.13 9.46
C ILE A 106 3.62 1.93 9.69
N VAL A 107 3.78 3.15 10.19
CA VAL A 107 2.71 4.12 10.40
C VAL A 107 2.92 5.25 9.40
N THR A 108 1.92 5.50 8.57
CA THR A 108 1.92 6.59 7.59
C THR A 108 0.58 7.31 7.66
N ASP A 109 0.60 8.62 7.43
CA ASP A 109 -0.63 9.41 7.31
C ASP A 109 -1.17 9.46 5.87
N SER A 110 -0.40 8.92 4.91
CA SER A 110 -0.79 8.76 3.52
C SER A 110 -1.66 7.52 3.32
N ALA A 111 -2.99 7.74 3.23
CA ALA A 111 -3.95 6.67 2.93
C ALA A 111 -3.64 5.95 1.61
N TYR A 112 -3.10 6.72 0.65
CA TYR A 112 -2.64 6.20 -0.63
C TYR A 112 -1.54 5.15 -0.46
N VAL A 113 -0.45 5.50 0.24
CA VAL A 113 0.68 4.60 0.44
C VAL A 113 0.28 3.40 1.29
N ALA A 114 -0.48 3.62 2.38
CA ALA A 114 -0.94 2.54 3.24
C ALA A 114 -1.74 1.49 2.47
N GLY A 115 -2.74 1.93 1.69
CA GLY A 115 -3.57 1.02 0.90
C GLY A 115 -2.77 0.29 -0.18
N LEU A 116 -1.82 0.99 -0.80
CA LEU A 116 -0.98 0.41 -1.85
C LEU A 116 -0.03 -0.66 -1.31
N VAL A 117 0.66 -0.40 -0.20
CA VAL A 117 1.59 -1.35 0.41
C VAL A 117 0.88 -2.61 0.89
N GLN A 118 -0.34 -2.50 1.42
CA GLN A 118 -1.16 -3.65 1.81
C GLN A 118 -1.52 -4.59 0.66
N ARG A 119 -1.43 -4.13 -0.60
CA ARG A 119 -1.76 -4.92 -1.80
C ARG A 119 -0.54 -5.35 -2.62
N LEU A 120 0.61 -4.72 -2.40
CA LEU A 120 1.82 -4.92 -3.20
C LEU A 120 2.42 -6.34 -3.08
N ASP A 121 2.19 -7.04 -1.97
CA ASP A 121 2.67 -8.41 -1.76
C ASP A 121 2.03 -9.42 -2.74
N LYS A 122 0.85 -9.10 -3.26
CA LYS A 122 0.03 -9.93 -4.16
C LYS A 122 -0.09 -9.37 -5.57
N ALA A 123 0.54 -8.22 -5.85
CA ALA A 123 0.41 -7.52 -7.13
C ALA A 123 1.58 -7.82 -8.07
N LEU A 124 1.27 -7.95 -9.36
CA LEU A 124 2.25 -7.86 -10.44
C LEU A 124 2.33 -6.41 -10.91
N LEU A 125 3.55 -5.91 -11.11
CA LEU A 125 3.74 -4.55 -11.59
C LEU A 125 3.39 -4.45 -13.08
N GLY A 126 2.35 -3.68 -13.39
CA GLY A 126 2.10 -3.19 -14.74
C GLY A 126 3.06 -2.06 -15.09
N LYS A 127 3.32 -1.88 -16.39
CA LYS A 127 4.11 -0.73 -16.88
C LYS A 127 3.23 0.52 -16.79
N VAL A 128 3.76 1.61 -16.22
CA VAL A 128 3.09 2.91 -16.16
C VAL A 128 3.88 3.96 -16.94
N SER A 129 3.22 5.02 -17.39
CA SER A 129 3.79 6.07 -18.25
C SER A 129 4.71 7.04 -17.50
N ASN A 130 4.51 7.22 -16.19
CA ASN A 130 5.36 8.06 -15.35
C ASN A 130 6.61 7.27 -14.90
N ALA A 131 7.75 7.57 -15.51
CA ALA A 131 9.01 6.87 -15.24
C ALA A 131 9.53 7.03 -13.80
N LEU A 132 9.38 8.22 -13.20
CA LEU A 132 9.80 8.48 -11.82
C LEU A 132 8.98 7.65 -10.83
N LEU A 133 7.66 7.73 -10.95
CA LEU A 133 6.72 6.98 -10.12
C LEU A 133 6.88 5.46 -10.32
N PHE A 134 7.07 5.02 -11.57
CA PHE A 134 7.37 3.62 -11.86
C PHE A 134 8.66 3.15 -11.18
N GLY A 135 9.72 3.95 -11.22
CA GLY A 135 10.99 3.62 -10.58
C GLY A 135 10.85 3.46 -9.07
N VAL A 136 10.15 4.39 -8.41
CA VAL A 136 9.87 4.31 -6.97
C VAL A 136 8.99 3.10 -6.64
N PHE A 137 7.94 2.85 -7.42
CA PHE A 137 7.10 1.65 -7.24
C PHE A 137 7.85 0.35 -7.42
N GLN A 138 8.70 0.28 -8.45
CA GLN A 138 9.52 -0.88 -8.71
C GLN A 138 10.48 -1.13 -7.56
N SER A 139 11.11 -0.07 -7.02
CA SER A 139 11.98 -0.16 -5.85
C SER A 139 11.23 -0.66 -4.61
N LEU A 140 10.06 -0.08 -4.31
CA LEU A 140 9.21 -0.49 -3.19
C LEU A 140 8.78 -1.96 -3.31
N TRP A 141 8.26 -2.35 -4.47
CA TRP A 141 7.85 -3.72 -4.76
C TRP A 141 9.02 -4.68 -4.61
N LEU A 142 10.17 -4.41 -5.24
CA LEU A 142 11.37 -5.25 -5.12
C LEU A 142 11.81 -5.40 -3.67
N THR A 143 11.74 -4.32 -2.89
CA THR A 143 12.08 -4.34 -1.48
C THR A 143 11.14 -5.28 -0.74
N ILE A 144 9.82 -5.14 -0.91
CA ILE A 144 8.80 -6.00 -0.30
C ILE A 144 8.97 -7.47 -0.70
N GLN A 145 9.21 -7.76 -1.98
CA GLN A 145 9.39 -9.12 -2.49
C GLN A 145 10.65 -9.81 -1.94
N LYS A 146 11.70 -9.05 -1.64
CA LYS A 146 12.94 -9.56 -1.04
C LYS A 146 12.83 -9.77 0.48
N ARG A 147 11.77 -9.26 1.12
CA ARG A 147 11.61 -9.42 2.58
C ARG A 147 11.41 -10.87 2.93
N SER A 148 11.93 -11.25 4.10
CA SER A 148 11.66 -12.54 4.72
C SER A 148 10.89 -12.40 6.03
N GLN A 149 10.76 -11.18 6.56
CA GLN A 149 10.12 -10.89 7.85
C GLN A 149 8.80 -10.16 7.67
N PRO A 150 7.80 -10.44 8.53
CA PRO A 150 6.47 -9.87 8.41
C PRO A 150 6.49 -8.37 8.62
N TYR A 151 5.46 -7.68 8.15
CA TYR A 151 5.28 -6.26 8.40
C TYR A 151 3.80 -5.94 8.54
N TYR A 152 3.50 -4.89 9.28
CA TYR A 152 2.16 -4.34 9.42
C TYR A 152 2.18 -2.89 8.95
N VAL A 153 1.11 -2.45 8.30
CA VAL A 153 0.97 -1.06 7.85
C VAL A 153 -0.31 -0.48 8.40
N LEU A 154 -0.17 0.60 9.16
CA LEU A 154 -1.26 1.37 9.75
C LEU A 154 -1.33 2.73 9.06
N HIS A 155 -2.52 3.05 8.58
CA HIS A 155 -2.87 4.41 8.22
C HIS A 155 -3.37 5.16 9.46
N ILE A 156 -2.86 6.36 9.69
CA ILE A 156 -3.41 7.32 10.66
C ILE A 156 -3.84 8.58 9.94
N LYS A 157 -4.74 9.38 10.53
CA LYS A 157 -5.08 10.68 9.93
C LYS A 157 -3.96 11.69 10.23
N SER A 158 -3.59 12.50 9.26
CA SER A 158 -2.71 13.64 9.50
C SER A 158 -3.29 14.52 10.61
N HIS A 159 -2.43 15.05 11.48
CA HIS A 159 -2.79 15.98 12.56
C HIS A 159 -3.90 15.48 13.51
N THR A 160 -3.89 14.19 13.87
CA THR A 160 -4.81 13.70 14.92
C THR A 160 -4.58 14.44 16.23
N THR A 161 -5.66 14.89 16.88
CA THR A 161 -5.62 15.48 18.23
C THR A 161 -5.63 14.43 19.35
N LEU A 162 -5.60 13.14 18.98
CA LEU A 162 -5.63 12.05 19.95
C LEU A 162 -4.26 11.93 20.64
N PRO A 163 -4.20 12.01 21.98
CA PRO A 163 -2.95 11.84 22.71
C PRO A 163 -2.47 10.39 22.58
N GLY A 164 -1.17 10.20 22.41
CA GLY A 164 -0.57 8.87 22.42
C GLY A 164 0.72 8.76 21.62
N PHE A 165 1.34 7.59 21.72
CA PHE A 165 2.61 7.29 21.06
C PHE A 165 2.53 7.43 19.53
N LEU A 166 1.39 7.07 18.93
CA LEU A 166 1.16 7.19 17.49
C LEU A 166 1.16 8.65 17.01
N ALA A 167 0.45 9.53 17.73
CA ALA A 167 0.39 10.95 17.40
C ALA A 167 1.75 11.64 17.64
N ALA A 168 2.45 11.26 18.71
CA ALA A 168 3.79 11.77 19.00
C ALA A 168 4.79 11.40 17.89
N GLY A 169 4.80 10.14 17.45
CA GLY A 169 5.67 9.68 16.38
C GLY A 169 5.35 10.33 15.02
N ASN A 170 4.07 10.51 14.70
CA ASN A 170 3.68 11.24 13.50
C ASN A 170 4.16 12.69 13.54
N ALA A 171 3.95 13.38 14.66
CA ALA A 171 4.41 14.76 14.81
C ALA A 171 5.92 14.91 14.66
N GLN A 172 6.70 13.90 15.07
CA GLN A 172 8.15 13.89 14.83
C GLN A 172 8.47 13.75 13.34
N ALA A 173 7.75 12.92 12.59
CA ALA A 173 7.92 12.80 11.14
C ALA A 173 7.53 14.10 10.42
N ASP A 174 6.37 14.66 10.74
CA ASP A 174 5.86 15.95 10.24
C ASP A 174 6.90 17.06 10.43
N GLN A 175 7.50 17.13 11.62
CA GLN A 175 8.49 18.15 11.94
C GLN A 175 9.72 18.07 11.03
N LEU A 176 10.19 16.87 10.69
CA LEU A 176 11.38 16.68 9.87
C LEU A 176 11.19 17.09 8.41
N VAL A 177 9.97 16.92 7.87
CA VAL A 177 9.65 17.35 6.51
C VAL A 177 9.18 18.81 6.45
N SER A 178 8.74 19.39 7.58
CA SER A 178 8.23 20.78 7.66
C SER A 178 9.28 21.89 7.47
N ALA A 179 10.57 21.56 7.45
CA ALA A 179 11.66 22.54 7.30
C ALA A 179 12.21 22.65 5.87
N ALA A 180 11.36 22.98 4.89
CA ALA A 180 11.72 23.63 3.62
C ALA A 180 10.44 24.07 2.85
N ALA A 181 10.07 25.32 3.04
CA ALA A 181 9.20 26.15 2.20
C ALA A 181 9.48 25.90 0.67
N MET A 182 8.55 25.85 -0.30
CA MET A 182 7.20 26.40 -0.44
C MET A 182 6.37 25.57 -1.45
N GLY A 183 5.23 25.04 -1.01
CA GLY A 183 4.18 24.56 -1.90
C GLY A 183 2.95 24.22 -1.07
N PRO A 184 1.72 24.58 -1.49
CA PRO A 184 0.54 24.14 -0.77
C PRO A 184 0.44 22.62 -0.84
N VAL A 185 0.29 21.99 0.33
CA VAL A 185 -0.05 20.57 0.47
C VAL A 185 -1.27 20.29 -0.44
N PRO A 186 -1.21 19.28 -1.33
CA PRO A 186 -2.35 19.03 -2.19
C PRO A 186 -3.52 18.61 -1.34
N ASN A 187 -4.61 19.36 -1.44
CA ASN A 187 -5.83 19.07 -0.73
C ASN A 187 -6.37 17.69 -1.18
N MET A 188 -7.27 17.11 -0.38
CA MET A 188 -7.84 15.77 -0.61
C MET A 188 -8.37 15.58 -2.05
N MET A 189 -8.88 16.66 -2.67
CA MET A 189 -9.35 16.67 -4.05
C MET A 189 -8.20 16.49 -5.06
N GLN A 190 -7.08 17.17 -4.87
CA GLN A 190 -5.89 17.01 -5.71
C GLN A 190 -5.30 15.60 -5.59
N GLN A 191 -5.27 15.03 -4.38
CA GLN A 191 -4.83 13.65 -4.19
C GLN A 191 -5.75 12.64 -4.90
N ALA A 192 -7.06 12.86 -4.88
CA ALA A 192 -8.01 12.03 -5.59
C ALA A 192 -7.90 12.15 -7.12
N ILE A 193 -7.66 13.37 -7.63
CA ILE A 193 -7.39 13.62 -9.06
C ILE A 193 -6.15 12.84 -9.51
N GLU A 194 -5.06 12.92 -8.76
CA GLU A 194 -3.81 12.22 -9.09
C GLU A 194 -3.96 10.70 -8.97
N SER A 195 -4.65 10.20 -7.93
CA SER A 195 -4.92 8.77 -7.80
C SER A 195 -5.79 8.22 -8.93
N HIS A 196 -6.79 8.97 -9.39
CA HIS A 196 -7.59 8.59 -10.56
C HIS A 196 -6.76 8.62 -11.83
N ARG A 197 -5.97 9.67 -12.06
CA ARG A 197 -5.08 9.79 -13.23
C ARG A 197 -4.08 8.64 -13.31
N PHE A 198 -3.70 8.06 -12.17
CA PHE A 198 -2.76 6.95 -12.12
C PHE A 198 -3.41 5.57 -12.29
N LEU A 199 -4.54 5.33 -11.64
CA LEU A 199 -5.16 3.99 -11.56
C LEU A 199 -6.42 3.84 -12.43
N HIS A 200 -6.90 4.93 -13.03
CA HIS A 200 -8.17 5.03 -13.75
C HIS A 200 -9.36 4.42 -12.98
N GLN A 201 -9.30 4.48 -11.65
CA GLN A 201 -10.32 3.92 -10.78
C GLN A 201 -11.63 4.72 -10.84
N GLY A 202 -12.76 4.04 -10.94
CA GLY A 202 -14.07 4.70 -11.09
C GLY A 202 -14.52 5.47 -9.84
N PHE A 203 -15.54 6.31 -10.00
CA PHE A 203 -16.05 7.17 -8.92
C PHE A 203 -16.53 6.38 -7.69
N HIS A 204 -16.99 5.14 -7.87
CA HIS A 204 -17.36 4.23 -6.79
C HIS A 204 -16.17 3.86 -5.87
N ALA A 205 -14.94 3.84 -6.39
CA ALA A 205 -13.73 3.61 -5.61
C ALA A 205 -13.21 4.92 -4.99
N LEU A 206 -13.21 6.03 -5.75
CA LEU A 206 -12.72 7.33 -5.29
C LEU A 206 -13.51 7.89 -4.11
N LYS A 207 -14.84 7.76 -4.16
CA LYS A 207 -15.76 8.33 -3.16
C LYS A 207 -15.45 7.85 -1.73
N PRO A 208 -15.42 6.54 -1.42
CA PRO A 208 -15.07 6.07 -0.08
C PRO A 208 -13.58 6.27 0.24
N GLN A 209 -12.69 6.20 -0.75
CA GLN A 209 -11.24 6.26 -0.53
C GLN A 209 -10.72 7.65 -0.14
N PHE A 210 -11.33 8.71 -0.68
CA PHE A 210 -10.93 10.10 -0.45
C PHE A 210 -12.02 10.93 0.24
N HIS A 211 -13.07 10.27 0.75
CA HIS A 211 -14.20 10.92 1.41
C HIS A 211 -14.88 12.04 0.59
N LEU A 212 -14.90 11.87 -0.74
CA LEU A 212 -15.49 12.84 -1.66
C LEU A 212 -17.02 12.72 -1.71
N THR A 213 -17.69 13.76 -2.16
CA THR A 213 -19.08 13.66 -2.61
C THR A 213 -19.17 12.84 -3.91
N THR A 214 -20.37 12.33 -4.22
CA THR A 214 -20.60 11.64 -5.49
C THR A 214 -20.25 12.54 -6.68
N THR A 215 -20.60 13.83 -6.60
CA THR A 215 -20.38 14.81 -7.67
C THR A 215 -18.90 15.08 -7.88
N GLU A 216 -18.12 15.25 -6.82
CA GLU A 216 -16.67 15.44 -6.92
C GLU A 216 -15.99 14.21 -7.52
N ALA A 217 -16.30 13.01 -7.03
CA ALA A 217 -15.73 11.77 -7.55
C ALA A 217 -16.09 11.54 -9.04
N GLN A 218 -17.31 11.87 -9.45
CA GLN A 218 -17.72 11.81 -10.85
C GLN A 218 -17.00 12.86 -11.70
N SER A 219 -16.81 14.09 -11.19
CA SER A 219 -16.10 15.15 -11.91
C SER A 219 -14.64 14.79 -12.19
N ILE A 220 -13.98 14.07 -11.27
CA ILE A 220 -12.60 13.59 -11.46
C ILE A 220 -12.53 12.61 -12.61
N VAL A 221 -13.44 11.63 -12.66
CA VAL A 221 -13.50 10.64 -13.75
C VAL A 221 -13.86 11.31 -15.07
N ALA A 222 -14.85 12.21 -15.04
CA ALA A 222 -15.32 12.94 -16.20
C ALA A 222 -14.27 13.91 -16.75
N ALA A 223 -13.32 14.38 -15.95
CA ALA A 223 -12.21 15.24 -16.39
C ALA A 223 -11.01 14.46 -16.95
N CYS A 224 -11.00 13.13 -16.90
CA CYS A 224 -9.92 12.31 -17.39
C CYS A 224 -10.07 12.03 -18.90
N PRO A 225 -9.18 12.54 -19.78
CA PRO A 225 -9.30 12.36 -21.22
C PRO A 225 -9.25 10.88 -21.65
N ASP A 226 -8.55 10.03 -20.90
CA ASP A 226 -8.44 8.60 -21.17
C ASP A 226 -9.72 7.83 -20.79
N CYS A 227 -10.53 8.38 -19.87
CA CYS A 227 -11.81 7.79 -19.43
C CYS A 227 -13.03 8.44 -20.10
N GLN A 228 -12.84 9.55 -20.83
CA GLN A 228 -13.87 10.22 -21.64
C GLN A 228 -14.16 9.48 -22.96
N GLY A 229 -13.28 8.55 -23.37
CA GLY A 229 -13.54 7.65 -24.50
C GLY A 229 -14.47 6.51 -24.09
N GLU A 230 -15.61 6.39 -24.78
CA GLU A 230 -16.58 5.31 -24.58
C GLU A 230 -15.94 3.93 -24.73
N HIS A 231 -15.55 3.34 -23.60
CA HIS A 231 -15.72 1.92 -23.37
C HIS A 231 -16.42 1.76 -22.03
N VAL A 232 -17.72 2.07 -22.03
CA VAL A 232 -18.65 1.41 -21.12
C VAL A 232 -18.69 -0.03 -21.61
N PRO A 233 -18.18 -1.05 -20.86
CA PRO A 233 -18.63 -2.39 -21.13
C PRO A 233 -20.11 -2.36 -20.77
N ALA A 234 -20.96 -2.48 -21.79
CA ALA A 234 -22.37 -2.72 -21.58
C ALA A 234 -22.50 -4.09 -20.89
N TYR A 235 -22.47 -4.08 -19.56
CA TYR A 235 -23.00 -5.19 -18.79
C TYR A 235 -24.51 -5.13 -18.95
N TYR A 236 -25.02 -5.90 -19.90
CA TYR A 236 -26.43 -6.26 -19.98
C TYR A 236 -26.89 -6.83 -18.63
N GLY A 237 -28.12 -6.47 -18.26
CA GLY A 237 -28.79 -6.95 -17.06
C GLY A 237 -29.19 -8.42 -17.09
#